data_AF-A0A9P0NB52-F1
#
_entry.id   AF-A0A9P0NB52-F1
#
_cell.length_a   1.000
_cell.length_b   1.000
_cell.length_c   1.000
_cell.angle_alpha   90.00
_cell.angle_beta   90.00
_cell.angle_gamma   90.00
#
_symmetry.space_group_name_H-M   'P 1'
#
loop_
_entity.id
_entity.type
_entity.pdbx_description
1 polymer ?
#
loop_
_entity_poly.entity_id
_entity_poly.type
_entity_poly.pdbx_seq_one_letter_code
_entity_poly.pdbx_strand_id
1 'polypeptide(L)'
;MYTFEHLSAIIQASDDQLKDALKEMGAFQIDGNWRVLEFDYECRALSFLLNLIDEQSWPYNTIPMDETLNILGELLPPVILQHIIDQYSTWCVSSNLSQTHRSLIEDKVCRFMAVGLLRPCDKFNLTDFKTAWQGSVPEGMTTNLKQLDGTVLVDQSSHPQTICYFNEQDLPDDIIDRFQYLFQVRSKWTLNEIQPFLEKLSTDKLNVNNLLAKYTRATNVDGVRFYCSKHSTK
;
A
#
# COMPACT_ATOMS: atom_id res chain seq x y z
N MET A 1 17.24 -17.92 7.68
CA MET A 1 15.85 -18.02 7.20
C MET A 1 14.93 -17.93 8.42
N TYR A 2 13.75 -17.32 8.29
CA TYR A 2 12.89 -17.01 9.43
C TYR A 2 11.65 -17.92 9.47
N THR A 3 11.55 -18.81 10.47
CA THR A 3 10.30 -19.53 10.77
C THR A 3 9.39 -18.67 11.66
N PHE A 4 8.14 -19.08 11.84
CA PHE A 4 7.23 -18.37 12.74
C PHE A 4 7.74 -18.40 14.18
N GLU A 5 8.23 -19.55 14.66
CA GLU A 5 8.77 -19.72 16.01
C GLU A 5 9.99 -18.82 16.25
N HIS A 6 10.85 -18.70 15.24
CA HIS A 6 12.00 -17.81 15.31
C HIS A 6 11.55 -16.34 15.42
N LEU A 7 10.59 -15.91 14.60
CA LEU A 7 10.07 -14.54 14.65
C LEU A 7 9.35 -14.24 15.97
N SER A 8 8.50 -15.14 16.45
CA SER A 8 7.76 -15.01 17.73
C SER A 8 8.71 -14.95 18.93
N ALA A 9 9.88 -15.62 18.86
CA ALA A 9 10.87 -15.57 19.92
C ALA A 9 11.65 -14.24 20.01
N ILE A 10 11.79 -13.50 18.90
CA ILE A 10 12.61 -12.27 18.83
C ILE A 10 11.76 -10.99 18.78
N ILE A 11 10.52 -11.06 18.29
CA ILE A 11 9.61 -9.92 18.17
C ILE A 11 8.69 -9.89 19.38
N GLN A 12 8.63 -8.73 20.05
CA GLN A 12 7.69 -8.51 21.16
C GLN A 12 6.28 -8.21 20.62
N ALA A 13 5.55 -9.24 20.24
CA ALA A 13 4.16 -9.15 19.81
C ALA A 13 3.43 -10.44 20.19
N SER A 14 2.08 -10.40 20.27
CA SER A 14 1.32 -11.64 20.30
C SER A 14 1.42 -12.38 18.96
N ASP A 15 1.16 -13.69 18.96
CA ASP A 15 1.15 -14.48 17.73
C ASP A 15 0.18 -13.93 16.68
N ASP A 16 -0.97 -13.41 17.11
CA ASP A 16 -1.97 -12.81 16.21
C ASP A 16 -1.46 -11.50 15.62
N GLN A 17 -0.88 -10.62 16.44
CA GLN A 17 -0.27 -9.37 15.98
C GLN A 17 0.86 -9.63 14.97
N LEU A 18 1.69 -10.64 15.23
CA LEU A 18 2.77 -11.02 14.32
C LEU A 18 2.23 -11.55 12.98
N LYS A 19 1.19 -12.38 13.01
CA LYS A 19 0.55 -12.88 11.77
C LYS A 19 -0.09 -11.76 10.97
N ASP A 20 -0.76 -10.83 11.64
CA ASP A 20 -1.39 -9.68 10.98
C ASP A 20 -0.34 -8.77 10.34
N ALA A 21 0.77 -8.49 11.04
CA ALA A 21 1.89 -7.74 10.48
C ALA A 21 2.52 -8.44 9.28
N LEU A 22 2.76 -9.75 9.35
CA LEU A 22 3.27 -10.55 8.23
C LEU A 22 2.31 -10.49 7.03
N LYS A 23 1.01 -10.63 7.26
CA LYS A 23 0.00 -10.53 6.22
C LYS A 23 -0.04 -9.13 5.59
N GLU A 24 0.06 -8.09 6.39
CA GLU A 24 0.10 -6.69 5.93
C GLU A 24 1.34 -6.41 5.06
N MET A 25 2.48 -7.01 5.40
CA MET A 25 3.71 -6.96 4.60
C MET A 25 3.64 -7.78 3.31
N GLY A 26 2.54 -8.48 3.05
CA GLY A 26 2.48 -9.44 1.94
C GLY A 26 3.43 -10.63 2.14
N ALA A 27 3.79 -10.96 3.38
CA ALA A 27 4.63 -12.10 3.66
C ALA A 27 3.87 -13.43 3.50
N PHE A 28 4.57 -14.46 3.07
CA PHE A 28 4.05 -15.81 2.88
C PHE A 28 5.12 -16.87 3.16
N GLN A 29 4.71 -18.14 3.25
CA GLN A 29 5.60 -19.23 3.58
C GLN A 29 6.09 -19.97 2.34
N ILE A 30 7.40 -20.22 2.31
CA ILE A 30 8.05 -21.16 1.40
C ILE A 30 8.91 -22.10 2.26
N ASP A 31 8.65 -23.40 2.17
CA ASP A 31 9.35 -24.44 2.93
C ASP A 31 9.43 -24.14 4.44
N GLY A 32 8.30 -23.74 5.04
CA GLY A 32 8.18 -23.42 6.47
C GLY A 32 8.81 -22.10 6.89
N ASN A 33 9.31 -21.29 5.95
CA ASN A 33 9.94 -20.01 6.26
C ASN A 33 9.18 -18.83 5.65
N TRP A 34 9.08 -17.74 6.39
CA TRP A 34 8.47 -16.49 5.94
C TRP A 34 9.37 -15.75 4.95
N ARG A 35 8.75 -15.26 3.88
CA ARG A 35 9.36 -14.51 2.77
C ARG A 35 8.44 -13.38 2.36
N VAL A 36 9.04 -12.33 1.82
CA VAL A 36 8.34 -11.24 1.11
C VAL A 36 8.93 -11.21 -0.30
N LEU A 37 8.10 -10.94 -1.30
CA LEU A 37 8.61 -10.77 -2.65
C LEU A 37 9.38 -9.47 -2.77
N GLU A 38 10.47 -9.50 -3.54
CA GLU A 38 11.04 -8.26 -4.02
C GLU A 38 10.03 -7.57 -4.93
N PHE A 39 9.90 -6.25 -4.80
CA PHE A 39 8.87 -5.49 -5.48
C PHE A 39 8.88 -5.67 -7.00
N ASP A 40 10.06 -5.65 -7.63
CA ASP A 40 10.17 -5.82 -9.09
C ASP A 40 9.70 -7.21 -9.53
N TYR A 41 9.91 -8.23 -8.68
CA TYR A 41 9.43 -9.57 -8.92
C TYR A 41 7.92 -9.67 -8.72
N GLU A 42 7.38 -9.03 -7.68
CA GLU A 42 5.94 -8.94 -7.44
C GLU A 42 5.22 -8.20 -8.59
N CYS A 43 5.78 -7.07 -9.06
CA CYS A 43 5.30 -6.36 -10.24
C CYS A 43 5.21 -7.27 -11.47
N ARG A 44 6.27 -8.04 -11.72
CA ARG A 44 6.28 -8.98 -12.84
C ARG A 44 5.21 -10.06 -12.68
N ALA A 45 5.13 -10.67 -11.49
CA ALA A 45 4.19 -11.75 -11.24
C ALA A 45 2.72 -11.28 -11.32
N LEU A 46 2.41 -10.10 -10.77
CA LEU A 46 1.10 -9.47 -10.91
C LEU A 46 0.80 -9.12 -12.38
N SER A 47 1.79 -8.61 -13.13
CA SER A 47 1.58 -8.26 -14.54
C SER A 47 1.14 -9.45 -15.40
N PHE A 48 1.62 -10.66 -15.12
CA PHE A 48 1.13 -11.86 -15.80
C PHE A 48 -0.36 -12.11 -15.54
N LEU A 49 -0.82 -11.91 -14.31
CA LEU A 49 -2.24 -12.05 -13.98
C LEU A 49 -3.08 -10.98 -14.67
N LEU A 50 -2.66 -9.71 -14.62
CA LEU A 50 -3.40 -8.61 -15.23
C LEU A 50 -3.46 -8.72 -16.75
N ASN A 51 -2.34 -9.11 -17.39
CA ASN A 51 -2.29 -9.32 -18.83
C ASN A 51 -3.20 -10.49 -19.25
N LEU A 52 -3.24 -11.58 -18.49
CA LEU A 52 -4.15 -12.69 -18.79
C LEU A 52 -5.62 -12.24 -18.73
N ILE A 53 -5.99 -11.45 -17.72
CA ILE A 53 -7.35 -10.91 -17.57
C ILE A 53 -7.72 -10.06 -18.79
N ASP A 54 -6.81 -9.19 -19.23
CA ASP A 54 -6.97 -8.32 -20.41
C ASP A 54 -7.08 -9.14 -21.71
N GLU A 55 -6.14 -10.05 -21.94
CA GLU A 55 -6.08 -10.92 -23.13
C GLU A 55 -7.34 -11.79 -23.30
N GLN A 56 -7.87 -12.30 -22.19
CA GLN A 56 -9.11 -13.09 -22.20
C GLN A 56 -10.39 -12.23 -22.10
N SER A 57 -10.23 -10.91 -21.98
CA SER A 57 -11.34 -9.96 -21.81
C SER A 57 -12.26 -10.32 -20.63
N TRP A 58 -11.67 -10.84 -19.54
CA TRP A 58 -12.41 -11.21 -18.35
C TRP A 58 -12.73 -9.98 -17.50
N PRO A 59 -13.92 -9.90 -16.88
CA PRO A 59 -14.17 -8.93 -15.85
C PRO A 59 -13.18 -9.14 -14.68
N TYR A 60 -12.54 -8.06 -14.22
CA TYR A 60 -11.60 -8.14 -13.09
C TYR A 60 -12.22 -8.72 -11.81
N ASN A 61 -13.55 -8.67 -11.70
CA ASN A 61 -14.31 -9.13 -10.54
C ASN A 61 -14.82 -10.59 -10.67
N THR A 62 -14.59 -11.25 -11.80
CA THR A 62 -15.09 -12.60 -12.09
C THR A 62 -14.06 -13.39 -12.90
N ILE A 63 -12.93 -13.70 -12.29
CA ILE A 63 -11.79 -14.37 -12.92
C ILE A 63 -11.87 -15.89 -12.67
N PRO A 64 -11.82 -16.75 -13.71
CA PRO A 64 -11.87 -18.20 -13.57
C PRO A 64 -10.53 -18.77 -13.08
N MET A 65 -10.50 -19.39 -11.90
CA MET A 65 -9.25 -19.82 -11.26
C MET A 65 -8.62 -21.06 -11.90
N ASP A 66 -9.42 -22.03 -12.36
CA ASP A 66 -8.87 -23.26 -12.96
C ASP A 66 -8.06 -22.94 -14.22
N GLU A 67 -8.58 -22.04 -15.07
CA GLU A 67 -7.90 -21.58 -16.28
C GLU A 67 -6.71 -20.68 -15.94
N THR A 68 -6.86 -19.77 -14.97
CA THR A 68 -5.77 -18.93 -14.49
C THR A 68 -4.58 -19.77 -13.99
N LEU A 69 -4.85 -20.78 -13.16
CA LEU A 69 -3.82 -21.66 -12.60
C LEU A 69 -3.15 -22.51 -13.69
N ASN A 70 -3.92 -23.00 -14.66
CA ASN A 70 -3.40 -23.78 -15.77
C ASN A 70 -2.44 -22.97 -16.66
N ILE A 71 -2.82 -21.74 -17.03
CA ILE A 71 -2.02 -20.90 -17.93
C ILE A 71 -0.81 -20.32 -17.20
N LEU A 72 -1.01 -19.71 -16.03
CA LEU A 72 0.08 -19.01 -15.32
C LEU A 72 1.02 -19.96 -14.58
N GLY A 73 0.61 -21.22 -14.35
CA GLY A 73 1.44 -22.24 -13.73
C GLY A 73 2.68 -22.62 -14.54
N GLU A 74 2.69 -22.33 -15.85
CA GLU A 74 3.87 -22.50 -16.71
C GLU A 74 4.88 -21.34 -16.57
N LEU A 75 4.43 -20.17 -16.10
CA LEU A 75 5.21 -18.93 -16.03
C LEU A 75 5.74 -18.63 -14.62
N LEU A 76 5.02 -19.08 -13.59
CA LEU A 76 5.32 -18.80 -12.19
C LEU A 76 5.36 -20.10 -11.37
N PRO A 77 6.26 -20.21 -10.38
CA PRO A 77 6.21 -21.29 -9.43
C PRO A 77 4.84 -21.33 -8.71
N PRO A 78 4.23 -22.51 -8.47
CA PRO A 78 2.88 -22.61 -7.91
C PRO A 78 2.67 -21.82 -6.62
N VAL A 79 3.67 -21.81 -5.72
CA VAL A 79 3.61 -21.06 -4.46
C VAL A 79 3.54 -19.54 -4.68
N ILE A 80 4.21 -19.02 -5.72
CA ILE A 80 4.20 -17.60 -6.07
C ILE A 80 2.87 -17.24 -6.72
N LEU A 81 2.40 -18.05 -7.66
CA LEU A 81 1.12 -17.82 -8.33
C LEU A 81 -0.03 -17.78 -7.33
N GLN A 82 -0.08 -18.78 -6.43
CA GLN A 82 -1.08 -18.82 -5.36
C GLN A 82 -0.98 -17.59 -4.47
N HIS A 83 0.24 -17.18 -4.09
CA HIS A 83 0.46 -15.99 -3.29
C HIS A 83 -0.07 -14.72 -3.96
N ILE A 84 0.26 -14.47 -5.23
CA ILE A 84 -0.24 -13.30 -5.97
C ILE A 84 -1.77 -13.30 -6.04
N ILE A 85 -2.37 -14.44 -6.37
CA ILE A 85 -3.82 -14.59 -6.40
C ILE A 85 -4.41 -14.26 -5.01
N ASP A 86 -3.86 -14.80 -3.92
CA ASP A 86 -4.33 -14.53 -2.56
C ASP A 86 -4.11 -13.09 -2.08
N GLN A 87 -3.04 -12.44 -2.53
CA GLN A 87 -2.76 -11.06 -2.14
C GLN A 87 -3.69 -10.06 -2.82
N TYR A 88 -3.98 -10.27 -4.11
CA TYR A 88 -4.65 -9.28 -4.95
C TYR A 88 -6.12 -9.61 -5.25
N SER A 89 -6.65 -10.73 -4.76
CA SER A 89 -8.03 -11.12 -5.04
C SER A 89 -8.75 -11.79 -3.86
N THR A 90 -10.07 -11.78 -3.91
CA THR A 90 -10.96 -12.48 -2.97
C THR A 90 -11.90 -13.42 -3.70
N TRP A 91 -12.37 -14.46 -3.03
CA TRP A 91 -13.42 -15.34 -3.55
C TRP A 91 -14.69 -14.54 -3.91
N CYS A 92 -15.28 -14.84 -5.07
CA CYS A 92 -16.56 -14.27 -5.48
C CYS A 92 -17.54 -15.38 -5.89
N VAL A 93 -18.84 -15.03 -5.91
CA VAL A 93 -19.89 -15.97 -6.29
C VAL A 93 -19.87 -16.14 -7.80
N SER A 94 -19.69 -17.37 -8.25
CA SER A 94 -19.80 -17.75 -9.65
C SER A 94 -21.24 -18.11 -10.00
N SER A 95 -21.71 -17.69 -11.18
CA SER A 95 -22.92 -18.22 -11.79
C SER A 95 -22.76 -19.69 -12.22
N ASN A 96 -21.51 -20.09 -12.50
CA ASN A 96 -21.13 -21.48 -12.78
C ASN A 96 -20.59 -22.15 -11.51
N LEU A 97 -21.42 -22.95 -10.85
CA LEU A 97 -21.07 -23.67 -9.61
C LEU A 97 -19.93 -24.70 -9.78
N SER A 98 -19.55 -25.05 -11.02
CA SER A 98 -18.46 -25.99 -11.30
C SER A 98 -17.08 -25.35 -11.32
N GLN A 99 -17.00 -24.01 -11.32
CA GLN A 99 -15.73 -23.28 -11.43
C GLN A 99 -15.60 -22.25 -10.32
N THR A 100 -14.43 -22.26 -9.68
CA THR A 100 -14.11 -21.26 -8.66
C THR A 100 -13.68 -19.95 -9.32
N HIS A 101 -14.21 -18.84 -8.80
CA HIS A 101 -13.93 -17.51 -9.32
C HIS A 101 -13.40 -16.59 -8.23
N ARG A 102 -12.59 -15.61 -8.64
CA ARG A 102 -12.13 -14.54 -7.77
C ARG A 102 -12.33 -13.17 -8.39
N SER A 103 -12.44 -12.18 -7.50
CA SER A 103 -12.47 -10.76 -7.83
C SER A 103 -11.17 -10.13 -7.39
N LEU A 104 -10.52 -9.35 -8.25
CA LEU A 104 -9.43 -8.48 -7.81
C LEU A 104 -9.92 -7.49 -6.75
N ILE A 105 -9.02 -7.16 -5.83
CA ILE A 105 -9.22 -6.14 -4.80
C ILE A 105 -8.77 -4.80 -5.40
N GLU A 106 -9.73 -4.01 -5.88
CA GLU A 106 -9.48 -2.76 -6.59
C GLU A 106 -8.47 -1.84 -5.87
N ASP A 107 -8.71 -1.54 -4.59
CA ASP A 107 -7.82 -0.64 -3.83
C ASP A 107 -6.38 -1.16 -3.74
N LYS A 108 -6.17 -2.48 -3.62
CA LYS A 108 -4.82 -3.06 -3.57
C LYS A 108 -4.13 -2.97 -4.92
N VAL A 109 -4.83 -3.34 -5.99
CA VAL A 109 -4.28 -3.28 -7.36
C VAL A 109 -3.96 -1.83 -7.71
N CYS A 110 -4.91 -0.91 -7.53
CA CYS A 110 -4.71 0.52 -7.78
C CYS A 110 -3.52 1.07 -6.98
N ARG A 111 -3.42 0.78 -5.68
CA ARG A 111 -2.29 1.22 -4.86
C ARG A 111 -0.96 0.66 -5.38
N PHE A 112 -0.90 -0.63 -5.67
CA PHE A 112 0.35 -1.27 -6.10
C PHE A 112 0.82 -0.74 -7.47
N MET A 113 -0.09 -0.54 -8.42
CA MET A 113 0.25 0.04 -9.73
C MET A 113 0.73 1.50 -9.60
N ALA A 114 0.12 2.31 -8.73
CA ALA A 114 0.62 3.65 -8.43
C ALA A 114 2.05 3.63 -7.88
N VAL A 115 2.35 2.71 -6.95
CA VAL A 115 3.70 2.56 -6.41
C VAL A 115 4.69 2.16 -7.50
N GLY A 116 4.31 1.29 -8.43
CA GLY A 116 5.14 0.91 -9.58
C GLY A 116 5.50 2.09 -10.49
N LEU A 117 4.58 3.04 -10.67
CA LEU A 117 4.83 4.28 -11.41
C LEU A 117 5.68 5.29 -10.64
N LEU A 118 5.58 5.33 -9.32
CA LEU A 118 6.23 6.35 -8.49
C LEU A 118 7.62 5.96 -7.99
N ARG A 119 7.88 4.68 -7.72
CA ARG A 119 9.19 4.21 -7.20
C ARG A 119 10.38 4.57 -8.09
N PRO A 120 10.29 4.51 -9.43
CA PRO A 120 11.40 4.90 -10.30
C PRO A 120 11.61 6.42 -10.38
N CYS A 121 10.74 7.24 -9.80
CA CYS A 121 10.73 8.69 -9.96
C CYS A 121 10.96 9.40 -8.63
N ASP A 122 11.83 10.42 -8.61
CA ASP A 122 11.95 11.31 -7.44
C ASP A 122 10.66 12.12 -7.23
N LYS A 123 10.08 12.63 -8.33
CA LYS A 123 8.80 13.35 -8.37
C LYS A 123 8.13 13.12 -9.73
N PHE A 124 6.80 13.09 -9.72
CA PHE A 124 5.95 13.02 -10.91
C PHE A 124 5.01 14.23 -10.92
N ASN A 125 4.80 14.88 -12.07
CA ASN A 125 3.68 15.77 -12.28
C ASN A 125 2.35 15.08 -11.90
N LEU A 126 1.56 15.71 -11.02
CA LEU A 126 0.34 15.10 -10.46
C LEU A 126 -0.73 14.81 -11.52
N THR A 127 -0.89 15.68 -12.52
CA THR A 127 -1.88 15.49 -13.58
C THR A 127 -1.48 14.34 -14.49
N ASP A 128 -0.22 14.31 -14.92
CA ASP A 128 0.29 13.25 -15.79
C ASP A 128 0.30 11.90 -15.05
N PHE A 129 0.66 11.90 -13.76
CA PHE A 129 0.56 10.72 -12.90
C PHE A 129 -0.85 10.16 -12.85
N LYS A 130 -1.88 11.00 -12.63
CA LYS A 130 -3.28 10.52 -12.57
C LYS A 130 -3.70 9.85 -13.87
N THR A 131 -3.31 10.41 -15.02
CA THR A 131 -3.58 9.81 -16.33
C THR A 131 -2.86 8.47 -16.49
N ALA A 132 -1.56 8.43 -16.20
CA ALA A 132 -0.77 7.20 -16.29
C ALA A 132 -1.28 6.11 -15.34
N TRP A 133 -1.65 6.49 -14.12
CA TRP A 133 -2.17 5.59 -13.10
C TRP A 133 -3.50 4.98 -13.53
N GLN A 134 -4.46 5.79 -14.00
CA GLN A 134 -5.74 5.28 -14.48
C GLN A 134 -5.57 4.36 -15.70
N GLY A 135 -4.59 4.62 -16.57
CA GLY A 135 -4.28 3.76 -17.71
C GLY A 135 -3.50 2.48 -17.36
N SER A 136 -3.01 2.36 -16.12
CA SER A 136 -2.21 1.20 -15.67
C SER A 136 -3.02 0.12 -14.96
N VAL A 137 -4.30 0.39 -14.65
CA VAL A 137 -5.19 -0.54 -13.93
C VAL A 137 -6.17 -1.19 -14.90
N PRO A 138 -6.68 -2.41 -14.59
CA PRO A 138 -7.68 -3.08 -15.41
C PRO A 138 -8.91 -2.23 -15.73
N GLU A 139 -9.53 -2.49 -16.88
CA GLU A 139 -10.79 -1.84 -17.27
C GLU A 139 -11.86 -2.04 -16.18
N GLY A 140 -12.58 -0.96 -15.87
CA GLY A 140 -13.64 -0.96 -14.85
C GLY A 140 -13.18 -0.58 -13.44
N MET A 141 -11.87 -0.50 -13.17
CA MET A 141 -11.36 0.03 -11.90
C MET A 141 -11.27 1.56 -11.91
N THR A 142 -11.48 2.21 -10.76
CA THR A 142 -11.35 3.66 -10.61
C THR A 142 -10.20 4.03 -9.68
N THR A 143 -9.35 4.94 -10.15
CA THR A 143 -8.24 5.47 -9.34
C THR A 143 -8.62 6.72 -8.55
N ASN A 144 -8.22 6.78 -7.28
CA ASN A 144 -8.48 7.92 -6.39
C ASN A 144 -7.36 8.07 -5.37
N LEU A 145 -6.88 9.29 -5.13
CA LEU A 145 -5.75 9.57 -4.23
C LEU A 145 -5.91 9.02 -2.81
N LYS A 146 -7.14 8.84 -2.29
CA LYS A 146 -7.36 8.19 -0.99
C LYS A 146 -6.87 6.74 -0.95
N GLN A 147 -6.86 6.05 -2.10
CA GLN A 147 -6.28 4.71 -2.22
C GLN A 147 -4.76 4.71 -1.99
N LEU A 148 -4.12 5.87 -1.94
CA LEU A 148 -2.68 6.05 -1.72
C LEU A 148 -2.36 6.66 -0.35
N ASP A 149 -3.35 6.81 0.54
CA ASP A 149 -3.15 7.32 1.89
C ASP A 149 -2.04 6.54 2.60
N GLY A 150 -1.02 7.27 3.09
CA GLY A 150 0.14 6.69 3.76
C GLY A 150 1.23 6.15 2.82
N THR A 151 1.11 6.32 1.50
CA THR A 151 2.08 5.79 0.51
C THR A 151 2.66 6.86 -0.43
N VAL A 152 2.08 8.06 -0.44
CA VAL A 152 2.51 9.15 -1.31
C VAL A 152 2.51 10.49 -0.62
N LEU A 153 3.36 11.40 -1.09
CA LEU A 153 3.34 12.81 -0.72
C LEU A 153 2.92 13.66 -1.93
N VAL A 154 1.83 14.42 -1.79
CA VAL A 154 1.39 15.37 -2.82
C VAL A 154 1.83 16.78 -2.42
N ASP A 155 2.66 17.42 -3.24
CA ASP A 155 3.01 18.84 -3.10
C ASP A 155 2.03 19.69 -3.90
N GLN A 156 1.03 20.23 -3.19
CA GLN A 156 0.02 21.12 -3.77
C GLN A 156 0.54 22.54 -3.99
N SER A 157 1.68 22.89 -3.39
CA SER A 157 2.26 24.24 -3.45
C SER A 157 3.21 24.43 -4.64
N SER A 158 3.74 23.33 -5.18
CA SER A 158 4.56 23.36 -6.39
C SER A 158 3.74 23.70 -7.63
N HIS A 159 4.39 24.31 -8.62
CA HIS A 159 3.80 24.63 -9.92
C HIS A 159 4.72 24.10 -11.04
N PRO A 160 4.36 23.00 -11.72
CA PRO A 160 3.13 22.19 -11.53
C PRO A 160 3.10 21.44 -10.19
N GLN A 161 1.90 21.02 -9.76
CA GLN A 161 1.74 20.16 -8.58
C GLN A 161 2.44 18.83 -8.82
N THR A 162 3.06 18.28 -7.77
CA THR A 162 3.83 17.05 -7.88
C THR A 162 3.40 16.01 -6.84
N ILE A 163 3.71 14.74 -7.13
CA ILE A 163 3.51 13.60 -6.26
C ILE A 163 4.77 12.74 -6.27
N CYS A 164 5.13 12.16 -5.12
CA CYS A 164 6.21 11.18 -5.02
C CYS A 164 5.84 10.04 -4.08
N TYR A 165 6.57 8.92 -4.21
CA TYR A 165 6.47 7.81 -3.27
C TYR A 165 6.99 8.25 -1.88
N PHE A 166 6.19 8.01 -0.85
CA PHE A 166 6.52 8.32 0.53
C PHE A 166 5.68 7.41 1.44
N ASN A 167 6.29 6.32 1.91
CA ASN A 167 5.57 5.24 2.57
C ASN A 167 5.67 5.33 4.10
N GLU A 168 4.54 5.16 4.77
CA GLU A 168 4.46 5.19 6.23
C GLU A 168 5.24 4.07 6.90
N GLN A 169 5.38 2.92 6.22
CA GLN A 169 6.14 1.76 6.70
C GLN A 169 7.66 2.03 6.72
N ASP A 170 8.14 3.01 5.96
CA ASP A 170 9.55 3.40 5.93
C ASP A 170 9.88 4.47 6.99
N LEU A 171 8.88 4.90 7.77
CA LEU A 171 9.04 5.94 8.80
C LEU A 171 9.46 5.32 10.14
N PRO A 172 10.15 6.09 11.01
CA PRO A 172 10.53 5.63 12.35
C PRO A 172 9.32 5.14 13.17
N ASP A 173 9.50 4.07 13.95
CA ASP A 173 8.45 3.56 14.85
C ASP A 173 8.28 4.43 16.11
N ASP A 174 9.36 5.07 16.57
CA ASP A 174 9.28 6.01 17.68
C ASP A 174 8.49 7.26 17.29
N ILE A 175 7.55 7.66 18.15
CA ILE A 175 6.62 8.75 17.89
C ILE A 175 7.38 10.07 17.69
N ILE A 176 8.39 10.35 18.53
CA ILE A 176 9.14 11.61 18.48
C ILE A 176 9.97 11.66 17.20
N ASP A 177 10.70 10.59 16.88
CA ASP A 177 11.52 10.50 15.68
C ASP A 177 10.66 10.58 14.41
N ARG A 178 9.49 9.93 14.39
CA ARG A 178 8.54 10.03 13.27
C ARG A 178 8.08 11.47 13.04
N PHE A 179 7.67 12.18 14.09
CA PHE A 179 7.29 13.59 13.97
C PHE A 179 8.45 14.46 13.48
N GLN A 180 9.67 14.26 14.01
CA GLN A 180 10.84 15.00 13.56
C GLN A 180 11.09 14.78 12.06
N TYR A 181 11.08 13.52 11.60
CA TYR A 181 11.26 13.19 10.20
C TYR A 181 10.16 13.80 9.30
N LEU A 182 8.89 13.67 9.67
CA LEU A 182 7.77 14.28 8.93
C LEU A 182 7.92 15.80 8.80
N PHE A 183 8.38 16.49 9.85
CA PHE A 183 8.59 17.94 9.81
C PHE A 183 9.88 18.37 9.07
N GLN A 184 10.87 17.49 8.93
CA GLN A 184 12.01 17.70 8.04
C GLN A 184 11.58 17.61 6.57
N VAL A 185 10.73 16.63 6.23
CA VAL A 185 10.18 16.45 4.87
C VAL A 185 9.30 17.64 4.49
N ARG A 186 8.47 18.13 5.40
CA ARG A 186 7.59 19.29 5.17
C ARG A 186 7.33 20.04 6.47
N SER A 187 7.53 21.36 6.44
CA SER A 187 7.48 22.20 7.64
C SER A 187 6.09 22.39 8.26
N LYS A 188 5.04 22.28 7.46
CA LYS A 188 3.63 22.43 7.89
C LYS A 188 2.73 21.45 7.16
N TRP A 189 1.77 20.87 7.90
CA TRP A 189 0.85 19.87 7.37
C TRP A 189 -0.59 20.19 7.74
N THR A 190 -1.54 19.90 6.85
CA THR A 190 -2.96 19.82 7.24
C THR A 190 -3.25 18.48 7.92
N LEU A 191 -4.43 18.35 8.56
CA LEU A 191 -4.85 17.08 9.19
C LEU A 191 -4.87 15.94 8.16
N ASN A 192 -5.51 16.16 7.02
CA ASN A 192 -5.67 15.15 5.98
C ASN A 192 -4.33 14.66 5.41
N GLU A 193 -3.33 15.54 5.34
CA GLU A 193 -2.02 15.17 4.80
C GLU A 193 -1.17 14.40 5.81
N ILE A 194 -1.21 14.74 7.10
CA ILE A 194 -0.34 14.10 8.11
C ILE A 194 -0.96 12.84 8.71
N GLN A 195 -2.29 12.78 8.79
CA GLN A 195 -3.00 11.69 9.46
C GLN A 195 -2.58 10.30 8.96
N PRO A 196 -2.51 10.02 7.64
CA PRO A 196 -2.17 8.68 7.15
C PRO A 196 -0.79 8.17 7.60
N PHE A 197 0.13 9.07 7.93
CA PHE A 197 1.47 8.71 8.41
C PHE A 197 1.54 8.45 9.92
N LEU A 198 0.46 8.74 10.64
CA LEU A 198 0.36 8.64 12.11
C LEU A 198 -0.69 7.63 12.57
N GLU A 199 -1.54 7.13 11.68
CA GLU A 199 -2.64 6.21 12.04
C GLU A 199 -2.14 4.97 12.78
N LYS A 200 -1.03 4.37 12.32
CA LYS A 200 -0.43 3.20 12.97
C LYS A 200 0.15 3.44 14.36
N LEU A 201 0.43 4.69 14.72
CA LEU A 201 0.85 5.06 16.08
C LEU A 201 -0.34 5.22 17.03
N SER A 202 -1.57 5.14 16.52
CA SER A 202 -2.77 5.31 17.32
C SER A 202 -3.10 4.04 18.10
N THR A 203 -3.66 4.24 19.29
CA THR A 203 -4.22 3.17 20.14
C THR A 203 -5.61 3.59 20.61
N ASP A 204 -6.35 2.69 21.25
CA ASP A 204 -7.67 3.00 21.85
C ASP A 204 -7.63 4.21 22.80
N LYS A 205 -6.47 4.50 23.40
CA LYS A 205 -6.28 5.59 24.37
C LYS A 205 -5.62 6.83 23.76
N LEU A 206 -5.06 6.72 22.57
CA LEU A 206 -4.25 7.77 21.96
C LEU A 206 -4.52 7.81 20.45
N ASN A 207 -5.39 8.71 20.00
CA ASN A 207 -5.67 8.87 18.57
C ASN A 207 -4.77 9.95 17.92
N VAL A 208 -4.82 10.06 16.60
CA VAL A 208 -4.06 11.06 15.81
C VAL A 208 -4.26 12.48 16.32
N ASN A 209 -5.49 12.88 16.71
CA ASN A 209 -5.73 14.23 17.23
C ASN A 209 -5.01 14.46 18.57
N ASN A 210 -4.96 13.45 19.45
CA ASN A 210 -4.20 13.51 20.69
C ASN A 210 -2.69 13.61 20.43
N LEU A 211 -2.18 12.82 19.48
CA LEU A 211 -0.78 12.88 19.04
C LEU A 211 -0.44 14.29 18.54
N LEU A 212 -1.24 14.84 17.64
CA LEU A 212 -1.03 16.18 17.10
C LEU A 212 -1.04 17.25 18.20
N ALA A 213 -2.01 17.22 19.13
CA ALA A 213 -2.05 18.16 20.25
C ALA A 213 -0.79 18.07 21.15
N LYS A 214 -0.26 16.86 21.35
CA LYS A 214 0.90 16.60 22.20
C LYS A 214 2.23 16.97 21.53
N TYR A 215 2.40 16.73 20.23
CA TYR A 215 3.70 16.85 19.57
C TYR A 215 3.82 18.03 18.58
N THR A 216 2.74 18.74 18.29
CA THR A 216 2.73 19.83 17.29
C THR A 216 2.20 21.16 17.85
N ARG A 217 2.42 22.26 17.12
CA ARG A 217 1.68 23.52 17.29
C ARG A 217 0.73 23.69 16.12
N ALA A 218 -0.51 24.08 16.42
CA ALA A 218 -1.50 24.38 15.40
C ALA A 218 -1.52 25.89 15.08
N THR A 219 -1.60 26.22 13.79
CA THR A 219 -1.78 27.58 13.28
C THR A 219 -2.90 27.60 12.25
N ASN A 220 -3.73 28.63 12.25
CA ASN A 220 -4.77 28.81 11.23
C ASN A 220 -4.31 29.87 10.23
N VAL A 221 -4.35 29.51 8.94
CA VAL A 221 -4.06 30.43 7.82
C VAL A 221 -5.23 30.31 6.86
N ASP A 222 -5.91 31.43 6.59
CA ASP A 222 -7.07 31.50 5.69
C ASP A 222 -8.17 30.46 5.98
N GLY A 223 -8.42 30.21 7.27
CA GLY A 223 -9.42 29.22 7.72
C GLY A 223 -8.96 27.76 7.65
N VAL A 224 -7.77 27.49 7.14
CA VAL A 224 -7.17 26.15 7.10
C VAL A 224 -6.25 25.96 8.31
N ARG A 225 -6.45 24.86 9.05
CA ARG A 225 -5.61 24.49 10.18
C ARG A 225 -4.38 23.72 9.73
N PHE A 226 -3.21 24.24 10.09
CA PHE A 226 -1.90 23.63 9.87
C PHE A 226 -1.27 23.19 11.19
N TYR A 227 -0.48 22.12 11.14
CA TYR A 227 0.33 21.59 12.24
C TYR A 227 1.82 21.74 11.89
N CYS A 228 2.59 22.26 12.83
CA CYS A 228 4.04 22.49 12.71
C CYS A 228 4.77 21.91 13.93
N SER A 229 6.08 21.68 13.82
CA SER A 229 6.90 21.23 14.96
C SER A 229 6.82 22.20 16.16
N LYS A 230 6.80 21.66 17.39
CA LYS A 230 6.86 22.47 18.63
C LYS A 230 8.18 23.17 18.84
N HIS A 231 9.25 22.57 18.33
CA HIS A 231 10.60 23.08 18.39
C HIS A 231 10.98 23.51 16.97
N SER A 232 11.03 24.82 16.73
CA SER A 232 11.72 25.35 15.56
C SER A 232 13.18 24.91 15.69
N THR A 233 13.62 23.98 14.84
CA THR A 233 15.05 23.80 14.58
C THR A 233 15.56 25.16 14.13
N LYS A 234 16.40 25.78 14.97
CA LYS A 234 17.19 26.95 14.62
C LYS A 234 18.21 26.58 13.56
#